data_AF-A0A383B9Z0-F1
#
_entry.id   AF-A0A383B9Z0-F1
#
_cell.length_a   1.000
_cell.length_b   1.000
_cell.length_c   1.000
_cell.angle_alpha   90.00
_cell.angle_beta   90.00
_cell.angle_gamma   90.00
#
_symmetry.space_group_name_H-M   'P 1'
#
loop_
_entity.id
_entity.type
_entity.pdbx_description
1 polymer ?
#
loop_
_entity_poly.entity_id
_entity_poly.type
_entity_poly.pdbx_seq_one_letter_code
_entity_poly.pdbx_strand_id
1 'polypeptide(L)'
;MSRKNYFITGLFSIIPLAITFTIIKWLFEFFSKPGKKMINYILPNSNAPIIENIIGFVLTFLFIYLIGVIISNVLGKRLYLFFEKILAKIPLINYIYNTIKQIIDTLAISQKQAFKKVVYIEYPKKDVWTIALVTG
;
A
#
# COMPACT_ATOMS: atom_id res chain seq x y z
N MET A 1 6.60 16.52 29.74
CA MET A 1 6.50 15.47 28.71
C MET A 1 7.33 14.27 29.14
N SER A 2 6.70 13.15 29.49
CA SER A 2 7.40 12.01 30.12
C SER A 2 8.29 11.26 29.11
N ARG A 3 9.55 10.99 29.49
CA ARG A 3 10.55 10.26 28.67
C ARG A 3 10.16 8.80 28.36
N LYS A 4 9.04 8.29 28.89
CA LYS A 4 8.61 6.88 28.78
C LYS A 4 8.05 6.49 27.41
N ASN A 5 7.81 7.44 26.51
CA ASN A 5 7.13 7.16 25.24
C ASN A 5 8.08 6.90 24.06
N TYR A 6 9.39 7.17 24.15
CA TYR A 6 10.29 7.02 23.00
C TYR A 6 10.45 5.57 22.52
N PHE A 7 10.48 4.59 23.43
CA PHE A 7 10.57 3.17 23.06
C PHE A 7 9.32 2.72 22.31
N ILE A 8 8.14 3.05 22.82
CA ILE A 8 6.86 2.72 22.21
C ILE A 8 6.71 3.43 20.86
N THR A 9 7.03 4.72 20.80
CA THR A 9 7.03 5.49 19.55
C THR A 9 7.98 4.87 18.52
N GLY A 10 9.19 4.47 18.91
CA GLY A 10 10.15 3.79 18.03
C GLY A 10 9.65 2.44 17.52
N LEU A 11 9.04 1.64 18.41
CA LEU A 11 8.44 0.35 18.04
C LEU A 11 7.32 0.53 17.00
N PHE A 12 6.36 1.43 17.26
CA PHE A 12 5.27 1.72 16.32
C PHE A 12 5.77 2.28 14.99
N SER A 13 6.88 3.03 15.00
CA SER A 13 7.47 3.60 13.77
C SER A 13 8.07 2.53 12.86
N ILE A 14 8.53 1.39 13.40
CA ILE A 14 9.12 0.29 12.63
C ILE A 14 8.05 -0.66 12.07
N ILE A 15 6.86 -0.72 12.66
CA ILE A 15 5.78 -1.64 12.23
C ILE A 15 5.50 -1.56 10.72
N PRO A 16 5.32 -0.37 10.10
CA PRO A 16 5.07 -0.29 8.66
C PRO A 16 6.21 -0.88 7.82
N LEU A 17 7.46 -0.63 8.21
CA LEU A 17 8.64 -1.16 7.52
C LEU A 17 8.78 -2.67 7.70
N ALA A 18 8.48 -3.19 8.90
CA ALA A 18 8.50 -4.62 9.17
C ALA A 18 7.43 -5.36 8.35
N ILE A 19 6.23 -4.77 8.21
CA ILE A 19 5.14 -5.32 7.40
C ILE A 19 5.56 -5.36 5.92
N THR A 20 6.09 -4.27 5.37
CA THR A 20 6.52 -4.24 3.95
C THR A 20 7.61 -5.27 3.69
N PHE A 21 8.62 -5.35 4.56
CA PHE A 21 9.70 -6.33 4.44
C PHE A 21 9.17 -7.76 4.49
N THR A 22 8.24 -8.06 5.40
CA THR A 22 7.63 -9.39 5.53
C THR A 22 6.85 -9.77 4.28
N ILE A 23 6.05 -8.85 3.73
CA ILE A 23 5.27 -9.09 2.49
C ILE A 23 6.22 -9.35 1.31
N ILE A 24 7.26 -8.52 1.15
CA ILE A 24 8.24 -8.68 0.07
C ILE A 24 8.96 -10.02 0.19
N LYS A 25 9.40 -10.39 1.39
CA LYS A 25 10.06 -11.68 1.63
C LYS A 25 9.12 -12.85 1.31
N TRP A 26 7.86 -12.79 1.74
CA TRP A 26 6.88 -13.82 1.46
C TRP A 26 6.61 -13.97 -0.05
N LEU A 27 6.47 -12.86 -0.76
CA LEU A 27 6.33 -12.88 -2.23
C LEU A 27 7.58 -13.44 -2.89
N PHE A 28 8.77 -13.04 -2.45
CA PHE A 28 10.03 -13.57 -2.96
C PHE A 28 10.11 -15.08 -2.78
N GLU A 29 9.77 -15.62 -1.61
CA GLU A 29 9.75 -17.06 -1.37
C GLU A 29 8.69 -17.78 -2.22
N PHE A 30 7.53 -17.15 -2.42
CA PHE A 30 6.48 -17.66 -3.29
C PHE A 30 6.94 -17.82 -4.74
N PHE A 31 7.66 -16.82 -5.28
CA PHE A 31 8.18 -16.85 -6.65
C PHE A 31 9.53 -17.57 -6.80
N SER A 32 10.29 -17.73 -5.72
CA SER A 32 11.55 -18.48 -5.73
C SER A 32 11.32 -19.95 -6.03
N LYS A 33 10.25 -20.57 -5.51
CA LYS A 33 9.92 -21.97 -5.79
C LYS A 33 9.68 -22.27 -7.29
N PRO A 34 8.78 -21.56 -8.01
CA PRO A 34 8.61 -21.74 -9.44
C PRO A 34 9.85 -21.29 -10.23
N GLY A 35 10.55 -20.24 -9.79
CA GLY A 35 11.82 -19.83 -10.36
C GLY A 35 12.81 -20.99 -10.40
N LYS A 36 13.09 -21.62 -9.25
CA LYS A 36 13.96 -22.80 -9.15
C LYS A 36 13.55 -23.94 -10.09
N LYS A 37 12.24 -24.22 -10.18
CA LYS A 37 11.73 -25.25 -11.09
C LYS A 37 12.00 -24.91 -12.56
N MET A 38 11.92 -23.63 -12.92
CA MET A 38 12.21 -23.14 -14.27
C MET A 38 13.71 -23.26 -14.61
N ILE A 39 14.61 -22.89 -13.69
CA ILE A 39 16.06 -23.10 -13.88
C ILE A 39 16.36 -24.59 -14.05
N ASN A 40 15.86 -25.45 -13.16
CA ASN A 40 16.13 -26.90 -13.24
C ASN A 40 15.63 -27.54 -14.54
N TYR A 41 14.65 -26.94 -15.21
CA TYR A 41 14.19 -27.39 -16.52
C TYR A 41 15.13 -26.96 -17.66
N ILE A 42 15.71 -25.76 -17.58
CA ILE A 42 16.57 -25.18 -18.63
C ILE A 42 18.02 -25.65 -18.47
N LEU A 43 18.54 -25.66 -17.24
CA LEU A 43 19.86 -26.18 -16.86
C LEU A 43 19.68 -27.28 -15.78
N PRO A 44 19.46 -28.54 -16.19
CA PRO A 44 19.43 -29.64 -15.24
C PRO A 44 20.79 -29.77 -14.53
N ASN A 45 20.77 -29.94 -13.20
CA ASN A 45 21.93 -30.12 -12.32
C ASN A 45 22.89 -28.92 -12.18
N SER A 46 22.51 -27.70 -12.56
CA SER A 46 23.32 -26.53 -12.21
C SER A 46 23.08 -26.14 -10.74
N ASN A 47 24.07 -26.35 -9.87
CA ASN A 47 24.08 -25.77 -8.52
C ASN A 47 24.39 -24.26 -8.62
N ALA A 48 23.45 -23.47 -9.12
CA ALA A 48 23.58 -22.04 -9.32
C ALA A 48 22.57 -21.26 -8.45
N PRO A 49 22.72 -21.27 -7.11
CA PRO A 49 21.77 -20.63 -6.19
C PRO A 49 21.64 -19.12 -6.42
N ILE A 50 22.68 -18.47 -6.96
CA ILE A 50 22.64 -17.06 -7.35
C ILE A 50 21.62 -16.84 -8.47
N ILE A 51 21.64 -17.67 -9.53
CA ILE A 51 20.81 -17.51 -10.72
C ILE A 51 19.33 -17.77 -10.37
N GLU A 52 19.08 -18.79 -9.53
CA GLU A 52 17.75 -19.10 -8.99
C GLU A 52 17.15 -17.90 -8.24
N ASN A 53 17.95 -17.29 -7.35
CA ASN A 53 17.51 -16.14 -6.56
C ASN A 53 17.26 -14.91 -7.42
N ILE A 54 18.09 -14.65 -8.44
CA ILE A 54 17.90 -13.52 -9.37
C ILE A 54 16.58 -13.69 -10.13
N ILE A 55 16.28 -14.88 -10.63
CA ILE A 55 15.03 -15.14 -11.35
C ILE A 55 13.83 -15.00 -10.43
N GLY A 56 13.88 -15.53 -9.20
CA GLY A 56 12.84 -15.32 -8.20
C GLY A 56 12.62 -13.84 -7.88
N PHE A 57 13.70 -13.04 -7.82
CA PHE A 57 13.63 -11.59 -7.62
C PHE A 57 12.96 -10.88 -8.79
N VAL A 58 13.36 -11.20 -10.03
CA VAL A 58 12.77 -10.62 -11.24
C VAL A 58 11.28 -10.95 -11.35
N LEU A 59 10.89 -12.21 -11.09
CA LEU A 59 9.49 -12.64 -11.07
C LEU A 59 8.68 -11.86 -10.03
N THR A 60 9.23 -11.66 -8.83
CA THR A 60 8.59 -10.90 -7.76
C THR A 60 8.39 -9.45 -8.16
N PHE A 61 9.42 -8.81 -8.70
CA PHE A 61 9.36 -7.41 -9.13
C PHE A 61 8.36 -7.23 -10.27
N LEU A 62 8.41 -8.12 -11.27
CA LEU A 62 7.48 -8.12 -12.40
C LEU A 62 6.03 -8.30 -11.93
N PHE A 63 5.78 -9.19 -10.99
CA PHE A 63 4.45 -9.41 -10.42
C PHE A 63 3.91 -8.16 -9.71
N ILE A 64 4.73 -7.52 -8.86
CA ILE A 64 4.35 -6.27 -8.19
C ILE A 64 4.05 -5.17 -9.22
N TYR A 65 4.89 -5.04 -10.25
CA TYR A 65 4.69 -4.08 -11.33
C TYR A 65 3.38 -4.33 -12.08
N LEU A 66 3.12 -5.58 -12.49
CA LEU A 66 1.89 -5.96 -13.19
C LEU A 66 0.64 -5.69 -12.36
N ILE A 67 0.67 -6.01 -11.06
CA ILE A 67 -0.42 -5.65 -10.14
C ILE A 67 -0.65 -4.14 -10.13
N GLY A 68 0.42 -3.34 -10.04
CA GLY A 68 0.33 -1.89 -10.08
C GLY A 68 -0.31 -1.35 -11.36
N VAL A 69 0.08 -1.90 -12.52
CA VAL A 69 -0.50 -1.55 -13.83
C VAL A 69 -1.96 -1.96 -13.93
N ILE A 70 -2.32 -3.14 -13.43
CA ILE A 70 -3.70 -3.60 -13.42
C ILE A 70 -4.56 -2.64 -12.58
N ILE A 71 -4.17 -2.38 -11.33
CA ILE A 71 -4.92 -1.54 -10.38
C ILE A 71 -5.06 -0.09 -10.86
N SER A 72 -4.04 0.46 -11.53
CA SER A 72 -4.07 1.84 -12.02
C SER A 72 -5.05 2.05 -13.19
N ASN A 73 -5.34 0.99 -13.95
CA ASN A 73 -6.26 1.01 -15.06
C ASN A 73 -7.74 0.96 -14.64
N VAL A 74 -8.63 1.46 -15.51
CA VAL A 74 -10.09 1.48 -15.29
C VAL A 74 -10.65 0.06 -15.03
N LEU A 75 -10.12 -0.94 -15.73
CA LEU A 75 -10.45 -2.35 -15.52
C LEU A 75 -10.07 -2.82 -14.10
N GLY A 76 -8.87 -2.47 -13.62
CA GLY A 76 -8.45 -2.84 -12.27
C GLY A 76 -9.27 -2.16 -11.19
N LYS A 77 -9.66 -0.89 -11.38
CA LYS A 77 -10.60 -0.22 -10.46
C LYS A 77 -11.93 -0.96 -10.36
N ARG A 78 -12.49 -1.42 -11.49
CA ARG A 78 -13.73 -2.21 -11.50
C ARG A 78 -13.55 -3.58 -10.83
N LEU A 79 -12.43 -4.26 -11.11
CA LEU A 79 -12.10 -5.55 -10.52
C LEU A 79 -11.89 -5.44 -9.00
N TYR A 80 -11.19 -4.40 -8.55
CA TYR A 80 -11.00 -4.09 -7.13
C TYR A 80 -12.33 -3.93 -6.40
N LEU A 81 -13.26 -3.11 -6.94
CA LEU A 81 -14.60 -2.95 -6.37
C LEU A 81 -15.41 -4.26 -6.34
N PHE A 82 -15.20 -5.14 -7.32
CA PHE A 82 -15.83 -6.45 -7.33
C PHE A 82 -15.30 -7.36 -6.20
N PHE A 83 -13.99 -7.38 -5.98
CA PHE A 83 -13.39 -8.10 -4.86
C PHE A 83 -13.86 -7.55 -3.50
N GLU A 84 -13.95 -6.23 -3.35
CA GLU A 84 -14.51 -5.63 -2.13
C GLU A 84 -15.93 -6.12 -1.85
N LYS A 85 -16.79 -6.17 -2.87
CA LYS A 85 -18.15 -6.70 -2.72
C LYS A 85 -18.19 -8.18 -2.33
N ILE A 86 -17.22 -8.98 -2.77
CA ILE A 86 -17.11 -10.38 -2.36
C ILE A 86 -16.68 -10.46 -0.90
N LEU A 87 -15.62 -9.74 -0.53
CA LEU A 87 -15.09 -9.71 0.84
C LEU A 87 -16.17 -9.22 1.83
N ALA A 88 -16.99 -8.25 1.41
CA ALA A 88 -18.08 -7.72 2.21
C ALA A 88 -19.16 -8.75 2.58
N LYS A 89 -19.28 -9.85 1.83
CA LYS A 89 -20.23 -10.92 2.12
C LYS A 89 -19.74 -11.89 3.20
N ILE A 90 -18.45 -11.85 3.55
CA ILE A 90 -17.87 -12.74 4.56
C ILE A 90 -17.74 -11.95 5.86
N PRO A 91 -18.58 -12.21 6.90
CA PRO A 91 -18.74 -11.31 8.05
C PRO A 91 -17.44 -10.97 8.78
N LEU A 92 -16.58 -11.97 9.02
CA LEU A 92 -15.31 -11.79 9.73
C LEU A 92 -14.26 -11.06 8.88
N ILE A 93 -14.16 -11.42 7.60
CA ILE A 93 -13.17 -10.84 6.69
C ILE A 93 -13.50 -9.39 6.37
N ASN A 94 -14.79 -9.07 6.20
CA ASN A 94 -15.27 -7.72 5.96
C ASN A 94 -14.83 -6.75 7.07
N TYR A 95 -14.94 -7.16 8.34
CA TYR A 95 -14.52 -6.33 9.47
C TYR A 95 -13.02 -6.01 9.40
N ILE A 96 -12.18 -7.05 9.29
CA ILE A 96 -10.71 -6.89 9.25
C ILE A 96 -10.28 -6.04 8.05
N TYR A 97 -10.82 -6.34 6.86
CA TYR A 97 -10.48 -5.63 5.63
C TYR A 97 -10.84 -4.14 5.72
N ASN A 98 -12.05 -3.81 6.17
CA ASN A 98 -12.50 -2.42 6.25
C ASN A 98 -11.72 -1.63 7.31
N THR A 99 -11.38 -2.23 8.45
CA THR A 99 -10.55 -1.55 9.46
C THR A 99 -9.17 -1.20 8.89
N ILE A 100 -8.51 -2.14 8.22
CA ILE A 100 -7.20 -1.90 7.60
C ILE A 100 -7.32 -0.85 6.50
N LYS A 101 -8.33 -0.97 5.63
CA LYS A 101 -8.57 -0.03 4.54
C LYS A 101 -8.80 1.39 5.07
N GLN A 102 -9.62 1.54 6.12
CA GLN A 102 -9.90 2.84 6.72
C GLN A 102 -8.63 3.51 7.26
N ILE A 103 -7.74 2.75 7.91
CA ILE A 103 -6.45 3.27 8.38
C ILE A 103 -5.62 3.75 7.18
N ILE A 104 -5.52 2.95 6.12
CA ILE A 104 -4.75 3.28 4.91
C ILE A 104 -5.33 4.52 4.21
N ASP A 105 -6.64 4.57 4.00
CA ASP A 105 -7.32 5.68 3.33
C ASP A 105 -7.15 6.99 4.12
N THR A 106 -7.22 6.93 5.46
CA THR A 106 -7.01 8.11 6.32
C THR A 106 -5.58 8.65 6.20
N LEU A 107 -4.58 7.76 6.19
CA LEU A 107 -3.18 8.13 6.01
C LEU A 107 -2.91 8.69 4.59
N ALA A 108 -3.61 8.18 3.57
CA ALA A 108 -3.51 8.66 2.19
C ALA A 108 -4.21 10.02 1.97
N ILE A 109 -5.35 10.25 2.62
CA ILE A 109 -6.13 11.51 2.51
C ILE A 109 -5.39 12.69 3.16
N SER A 110 -4.63 12.45 4.24
CA SER A 110 -3.79 13.48 4.87
C SER A 110 -2.78 14.12 3.91
N GLN A 111 -2.40 13.45 2.81
CA GLN A 111 -1.53 14.03 1.78
C GLN A 111 -2.27 14.88 0.74
N LYS A 112 -3.59 14.69 0.54
CA LYS A 112 -4.37 15.38 -0.52
C LYS A 112 -5.21 16.55 0.00
N GLN A 113 -5.57 16.58 1.27
CA GLN A 113 -6.56 17.51 1.84
C GLN A 113 -6.00 18.44 2.93
N ALA A 114 -4.70 18.71 2.93
CA ALA A 114 -4.18 19.83 3.70
C ALA A 114 -4.81 21.12 3.12
N PHE A 115 -5.61 21.82 3.92
CA PHE A 115 -6.17 23.15 3.61
C PHE A 115 -5.14 23.97 2.83
N LYS A 116 -5.38 24.15 1.53
CA LYS A 116 -4.33 24.66 0.64
C LYS A 116 -3.97 26.11 0.98
N LYS A 117 -4.94 26.88 1.50
CA LYS A 117 -4.77 28.27 1.87
C LYS A 117 -5.92 28.76 2.76
N VAL A 118 -5.58 29.55 3.79
CA VAL A 118 -6.54 30.40 4.51
C VAL A 118 -6.57 31.76 3.81
N VAL A 119 -7.76 32.26 3.47
CA VAL A 119 -7.94 33.54 2.78
C VAL A 119 -8.92 34.42 3.55
N TYR A 120 -8.76 35.74 3.40
CA TYR A 120 -9.76 36.71 3.84
C TYR A 120 -10.64 37.07 2.65
N ILE A 121 -11.95 36.96 2.81
CA ILE A 121 -12.94 37.37 1.81
C ILE A 121 -13.90 38.39 2.41
N GLU A 122 -14.36 39.29 1.57
CA GLU A 122 -15.35 40.29 1.95
C GLU A 122 -16.76 39.67 1.80
N TYR A 123 -17.42 39.42 2.93
CA TYR A 123 -18.74 38.78 2.99
C TYR A 123 -19.43 39.11 4.32
N PRO A 124 -20.75 39.40 4.35
CA PRO A 124 -21.68 39.45 3.21
C PRO A 124 -21.75 40.80 2.48
N LYS A 125 -21.07 41.85 2.98
CA LYS A 125 -21.10 43.20 2.40
C LYS A 125 -19.73 43.88 2.49
N LYS A 126 -19.60 45.01 1.78
CA LYS A 126 -18.41 45.84 1.76
C LYS A 126 -17.95 46.23 3.18
N ASP A 127 -16.64 46.22 3.39
CA ASP A 127 -15.89 46.44 4.63
C ASP A 127 -16.13 45.41 5.74
N VAL A 128 -16.71 44.25 5.42
CA VAL A 128 -16.90 43.12 6.36
C VAL A 128 -16.07 41.93 5.90
N TRP A 129 -15.01 41.62 6.64
CA TRP A 129 -14.05 40.58 6.30
C TRP A 129 -14.27 39.32 7.12
N THR A 130 -14.31 38.18 6.43
CA THR A 130 -14.47 36.85 7.02
C THR A 130 -13.31 35.94 6.60
N ILE A 131 -12.88 35.08 7.51
CA ILE A 131 -11.88 34.04 7.24
C ILE A 131 -12.57 32.91 6.47
N ALA A 132 -11.98 32.51 5.34
CA ALA A 132 -12.43 31.39 4.53
C ALA A 132 -11.30 30.41 4.24
N LEU A 133 -11.69 29.16 3.98
CA LEU A 133 -10.79 28.04 3.70
C LEU A 133 -10.94 27.64 2.23
N VAL A 134 -9.84 27.66 1.48
CA VAL A 134 -9.86 27.20 0.09
C VAL A 134 -9.79 25.67 0.07
N THR A 135 -10.87 25.04 -0.38
CA THR A 135 -10.92 23.60 -0.72
C THR A 135 -10.78 23.44 -2.23
N GLY A 136 -10.22 22.31 -2.68
CA GLY A 136 -10.07 22.02 -4.11
C GLY A 136 -9.53 20.64 -4.32
#